data_AF-A0A7K0G7P4-F1
#
_entry.id   AF-A0A7K0G7P4-F1
#
_cell.length_a   1.000
_cell.length_b   1.000
_cell.length_c   1.000
_cell.angle_alpha   90.00
_cell.angle_beta   90.00
_cell.angle_gamma   90.00
#
_symmetry.space_group_name_H-M   'P 1'
#
loop_
_entity.id
_entity.type
_entity.pdbx_description
1 polymer ?
#
loop_
_entity_poly.entity_id
_entity_poly.type
_entity_poly.pdbx_seq_one_letter_code
_entity_poly.pdbx_strand_id
1 'polypeptide(L)'
;MKSFLCNDSLRPSCFSCKAKCCCGSDITLCDFWGIWSLKPMAKWSDGTSAVVVHTERGSKAIKEVGSSLSCFVVAYNDIKRGNPSLEFSANAGENRDEFMSLLASSEADIEELLVRFPYRRSIVQRATSVAGVIRSKINHATGLNSF
;
A
#
# COMPACT_ATOMS: atom_id res chain seq x y z
N MET A 1 8.05 -12.35 1.99
CA MET A 1 7.69 -11.43 0.88
C MET A 1 8.89 -10.64 0.34
N LYS A 2 10.11 -11.19 0.24
CA LYS A 2 11.26 -10.38 -0.19
C LYS A 2 11.18 -10.01 -1.68
N SER A 3 10.98 -11.01 -2.55
CA SER A 3 10.81 -10.84 -3.99
C SER A 3 9.61 -9.98 -4.38
N PHE A 4 8.48 -10.13 -3.69
CA PHE A 4 7.30 -9.31 -3.92
C PHE A 4 7.54 -7.82 -3.60
N LEU A 5 8.18 -7.51 -2.46
CA LEU A 5 8.44 -6.13 -2.06
C LEU A 5 9.46 -5.41 -2.95
N CYS A 6 10.28 -6.17 -3.68
CA CYS A 6 11.20 -5.67 -4.70
C CYS A 6 10.63 -5.75 -6.12
N ASN A 7 9.37 -6.15 -6.28
CA ASN A 7 8.69 -6.33 -7.56
C ASN A 7 9.28 -7.39 -8.51
N ASP A 8 10.22 -8.21 -8.03
CA ASP A 8 10.91 -9.24 -8.83
C ASP A 8 10.00 -10.44 -9.15
N SER A 9 9.02 -10.73 -8.29
CA SER A 9 8.07 -11.83 -8.49
C SER A 9 6.74 -11.39 -9.14
N LEU A 10 6.66 -10.17 -9.68
CA LEU A 10 5.42 -9.66 -10.26
C LEU A 10 5.22 -10.12 -11.71
N ARG A 11 3.94 -10.32 -12.08
CA ARG A 11 3.55 -10.61 -13.47
C ARG A 11 3.77 -9.38 -14.35
N PRO A 12 4.10 -9.54 -15.65
CA PRO A 12 4.32 -8.40 -16.54
C PRO A 12 3.13 -7.42 -16.56
N SER A 13 1.90 -7.93 -16.48
CA SER A 13 0.68 -7.11 -16.45
C SER A 13 0.58 -6.20 -15.23
N CYS A 14 1.32 -6.46 -14.14
CA CYS A 14 1.34 -5.62 -12.95
C CYS A 14 2.02 -4.25 -13.20
N PHE A 15 2.89 -4.16 -14.21
CA PHE A 15 3.63 -2.92 -14.53
C PHE A 15 2.88 -2.01 -15.50
N SER A 16 1.87 -2.54 -16.18
CA SER A 16 1.02 -1.82 -17.13
C SER A 16 -0.46 -2.03 -16.81
N CYS A 17 -0.80 -2.15 -15.52
CA CYS A 17 -2.13 -2.52 -15.10
C CYS A 17 -3.10 -1.37 -15.32
N LYS A 18 -4.02 -1.54 -16.28
CA LYS A 18 -5.04 -0.52 -16.60
C LYS A 18 -6.05 -0.28 -15.48
N ALA A 19 -6.23 -1.27 -14.60
CA ALA A 19 -7.13 -1.13 -13.45
C ALA A 19 -6.52 -0.26 -12.32
N LYS A 20 -5.20 -0.04 -12.33
CA LYS A 20 -4.59 0.98 -11.47
C LYS A 20 -4.96 2.35 -12.03
N CYS A 21 -5.14 3.35 -11.18
CA CYS A 21 -5.58 4.72 -11.55
C CYS A 21 -7.03 4.84 -12.02
N CYS A 22 -7.59 3.84 -12.70
CA CYS A 22 -8.98 3.84 -13.13
C CYS A 22 -9.51 2.40 -13.33
N CYS A 23 -10.13 1.84 -12.30
CA CYS A 23 -10.77 0.52 -12.40
C CYS A 23 -12.23 0.57 -12.87
N GLY A 24 -12.77 1.77 -13.12
CA GLY A 24 -14.16 1.96 -13.54
C GLY A 24 -15.20 1.60 -12.47
N SER A 25 -14.79 1.45 -11.22
CA SER A 25 -15.70 1.14 -10.12
C SER A 25 -16.35 2.40 -9.54
N ASP A 26 -17.53 2.24 -8.94
CA ASP A 26 -18.20 3.33 -8.22
C ASP A 26 -17.46 3.68 -6.91
N ILE A 27 -16.82 2.68 -6.29
CA ILE A 27 -16.06 2.78 -5.03
C ILE A 27 -14.77 1.96 -5.15
N THR A 28 -13.67 2.45 -4.60
CA THR A 28 -12.44 1.69 -4.35
C THR A 28 -12.21 1.55 -2.84
N LEU A 29 -11.92 0.33 -2.39
CA LEU A 29 -11.54 0.02 -1.01
C LEU A 29 -10.08 -0.44 -0.98
N CYS A 30 -9.32 0.05 -0.01
CA CYS A 30 -7.96 -0.43 0.25
C CYS A 30 -7.60 -0.26 1.74
N ASP A 31 -6.51 -0.88 2.16
CA ASP A 31 -5.95 -0.63 3.49
C ASP A 31 -5.58 0.86 3.65
N PHE A 32 -5.87 1.45 4.80
CA PHE A 32 -5.44 2.82 5.08
C PHE A 32 -4.01 2.86 5.64
N TRP A 33 -3.03 2.51 4.81
CA TRP A 33 -1.61 2.58 5.16
C TRP A 33 -1.23 3.99 5.65
N GLY A 34 -0.72 4.08 6.88
CA GLY A 34 -0.24 5.34 7.47
C GLY A 34 -1.31 6.18 8.16
N ILE A 35 -2.53 5.67 8.36
CA ILE A 35 -3.62 6.32 9.11
C ILE A 35 -3.19 6.86 10.48
N TRP A 36 -2.26 6.17 11.15
CA TRP A 36 -1.73 6.54 12.48
C TRP A 36 -1.05 7.91 12.52
N SER A 37 -0.63 8.43 11.36
CA SER A 37 -0.07 9.78 11.24
C SER A 37 -1.13 10.88 11.20
N LEU A 38 -2.41 10.51 11.07
CA LEU A 38 -3.56 11.40 10.95
C LEU A 38 -4.53 11.24 12.12
N LYS A 39 -4.67 10.02 12.65
CA LYS A 39 -5.62 9.69 13.72
C LYS A 39 -4.97 8.82 14.80
N PRO A 40 -5.38 9.01 16.07
CA PRO A 40 -4.83 8.25 17.18
C PRO A 40 -5.28 6.78 17.11
N MET A 41 -4.34 5.86 17.36
CA MET A 41 -4.54 4.41 17.23
C MET A 41 -5.68 3.85 18.09
N ALA A 42 -5.91 4.40 19.28
CA ALA A 42 -6.84 3.84 20.27
C ALA A 42 -8.29 3.71 19.77
N LYS A 43 -8.72 4.56 18.83
CA LYS A 43 -10.06 4.50 18.25
C LYS A 43 -10.15 3.64 16.98
N TRP A 44 -9.01 3.31 16.37
CA TRP A 44 -8.92 2.72 15.02
C TRP A 44 -8.06 1.46 15.01
N SER A 45 -8.00 0.75 16.14
CA SER A 45 -7.11 -0.41 16.36
C SER A 45 -7.49 -1.64 15.55
N ASP A 46 -8.76 -1.76 15.16
CA ASP A 46 -9.32 -3.00 14.59
C ASP A 46 -9.13 -3.09 13.06
N GLY A 47 -8.28 -2.24 12.52
CA GLY A 47 -8.09 -2.04 11.09
C GLY A 47 -8.99 -0.93 10.55
N THR A 48 -8.48 -0.15 9.60
CA THR A 48 -9.27 0.89 8.92
C THR A 48 -9.01 0.83 7.44
N SER A 49 -10.09 0.72 6.67
CA SER A 49 -10.05 0.80 5.22
C SER A 49 -10.14 2.27 4.78
N ALA A 50 -9.38 2.63 3.76
CA ALA A 50 -9.61 3.83 3.00
C ALA A 50 -10.67 3.55 1.92
N VAL A 51 -11.61 4.48 1.77
CA VAL A 51 -12.71 4.39 0.81
C VAL A 51 -12.61 5.59 -0.13
N VAL A 52 -12.45 5.33 -1.42
CA VAL A 52 -12.47 6.37 -2.46
C VAL A 52 -13.75 6.21 -3.27
N VAL A 53 -14.57 7.25 -3.31
CA VAL A 53 -15.83 7.28 -4.06
C VAL A 53 -15.60 8.00 -5.38
N HIS A 54 -15.96 7.35 -6.50
CA HIS A 54 -15.71 7.86 -7.85
C HIS A 54 -16.97 8.40 -8.54
N THR A 55 -18.15 7.90 -8.14
CA THR A 55 -19.42 8.22 -8.80
C THR A 55 -20.52 8.54 -7.80
N GLU A 56 -21.59 9.16 -8.28
CA GLU A 56 -22.79 9.42 -7.46
C GLU A 56 -23.44 8.12 -6.95
N ARG A 57 -23.38 7.05 -7.75
CA ARG A 57 -23.84 5.72 -7.33
C ARG A 57 -23.04 5.20 -6.14
N GLY A 58 -21.73 5.38 -6.15
CA GLY A 58 -20.86 5.03 -5.03
C GLY A 58 -21.17 5.87 -3.79
N SER A 59 -21.41 7.17 -3.97
CA SER A 59 -21.81 8.07 -2.88
C SER A 59 -23.11 7.61 -2.23
N LYS A 60 -24.11 7.27 -3.05
CA LYS A 60 -25.39 6.73 -2.59
C LYS A 60 -25.21 5.42 -1.81
N ALA A 61 -24.42 4.48 -2.34
CA ALA A 61 -24.16 3.21 -1.68
C ALA A 61 -23.49 3.38 -0.30
N ILE A 62 -22.50 4.28 -0.16
CA ILE A 62 -21.88 4.56 1.15
C ILE A 62 -22.87 5.21 2.13
N LYS A 63 -23.72 6.13 1.65
CA LYS A 63 -24.75 6.76 2.50
C LYS A 63 -25.77 5.74 3.01
N GLU A 64 -26.19 4.79 2.19
CA GLU A 64 -27.16 3.76 2.55
C GLU A 64 -26.69 2.86 3.70
N VAL A 65 -25.39 2.56 3.76
CA VAL A 65 -24.80 1.75 4.85
C VAL A 65 -24.18 2.60 5.96
N GLY A 66 -24.23 3.92 5.85
CA GLY A 66 -23.48 4.85 6.71
C GLY A 66 -23.80 4.73 8.19
N SER A 67 -25.04 4.37 8.55
CA SER A 67 -25.44 4.13 9.96
C SER A 67 -24.72 2.95 10.61
N SER A 68 -24.19 2.03 9.80
CA SER A 68 -23.45 0.84 10.25
C SER A 68 -21.94 1.02 10.16
N LEU A 69 -21.46 2.19 9.73
CA LEU A 69 -20.04 2.49 9.57
C LEU A 69 -19.56 3.52 10.59
N SER A 70 -18.41 3.23 11.21
CA SER A 70 -17.61 4.27 11.86
C SER A 70 -16.65 4.82 10.81
N CYS A 71 -16.97 5.99 10.25
CA CYS A 71 -16.18 6.61 9.19
C CYS A 71 -15.86 8.08 9.48
N PHE A 72 -14.81 8.58 8.84
CA PHE A 72 -14.43 9.99 8.85
C PHE A 72 -13.90 10.38 7.47
N VAL A 73 -14.01 11.66 7.13
CA VAL A 73 -13.53 12.19 5.86
C VAL A 73 -12.05 12.56 5.98
N VAL A 74 -11.29 12.26 4.94
CA VAL A 74 -9.87 12.64 4.79
C VAL A 74 -9.62 13.19 3.40
N ALA A 75 -8.52 13.92 3.22
CA ALA A 75 -8.12 14.34 1.88
C ALA A 75 -7.62 13.13 1.07
N TYR A 76 -7.86 13.14 -0.24
CA TYR A 76 -7.37 12.08 -1.12
C TYR A 76 -5.84 11.87 -1.03
N ASN A 77 -5.09 12.97 -0.89
CA ASN A 77 -3.63 12.94 -0.74
C ASN A 77 -3.17 12.17 0.52
N ASP A 78 -3.97 12.17 1.57
CA ASP A 78 -3.66 11.43 2.79
C ASP A 78 -3.72 9.91 2.58
N ILE A 79 -4.70 9.45 1.80
CA ILE A 79 -4.84 8.05 1.39
C ILE A 79 -3.72 7.67 0.42
N LYS A 80 -3.53 8.48 -0.63
CA LYS A 80 -2.53 8.28 -1.69
C LYS A 80 -1.11 8.10 -1.14
N ARG A 81 -0.73 8.86 -0.12
CA ARG A 81 0.61 8.81 0.48
C ARG A 81 1.02 7.42 0.95
N GLY A 82 0.07 6.64 1.49
CA GLY A 82 0.29 5.24 1.88
C GLY A 82 -0.06 4.24 0.77
N ASN A 83 -0.79 4.68 -0.26
CA ASN A 83 -1.35 3.86 -1.31
C ASN A 83 -0.93 4.34 -2.72
N PRO A 84 0.38 4.30 -3.05
CA PRO A 84 0.90 4.76 -4.34
C PRO A 84 0.24 4.07 -5.56
N SER A 85 -0.19 2.83 -5.38
CA SER A 85 -0.93 2.05 -6.37
C SER A 85 -2.24 2.69 -6.85
N LEU A 86 -2.76 3.72 -6.17
CA LEU A 86 -3.91 4.47 -6.64
C LEU A 86 -3.62 5.29 -7.91
N GLU A 87 -2.37 5.63 -8.19
CA GLU A 87 -2.01 6.51 -9.31
C GLU A 87 -0.97 5.96 -10.26
N PHE A 88 -0.28 4.88 -9.88
CA PHE A 88 0.72 4.29 -10.76
C PHE A 88 0.82 2.78 -10.58
N SER A 89 1.18 2.13 -11.69
CA SER A 89 1.58 0.73 -11.66
C SER A 89 2.95 0.58 -10.99
N ALA A 90 3.25 -0.61 -10.50
CA ALA A 90 4.58 -0.91 -9.98
C ALA A 90 5.62 -0.80 -11.12
N ASN A 91 6.87 -0.53 -10.78
CA ASN A 91 7.99 -0.71 -11.71
C ASN A 91 8.53 -2.14 -11.59
N ALA A 92 9.04 -2.69 -12.69
CA ALA A 92 9.75 -3.95 -12.65
C ALA A 92 10.96 -3.85 -11.72
N GLY A 93 11.15 -4.89 -10.90
CA GLY A 93 12.37 -5.04 -10.11
C GLY A 93 13.56 -5.34 -11.02
N GLU A 94 14.75 -4.93 -10.60
CA GLU A 94 15.99 -5.06 -11.39
C GLU A 94 16.32 -6.52 -11.72
N ASN A 95 15.97 -7.45 -10.82
CA ASN A 95 16.32 -8.87 -10.95
C ASN A 95 15.15 -9.72 -11.46
N ARG A 96 14.02 -9.09 -11.81
CA ARG A 96 12.76 -9.76 -12.11
C ARG A 96 12.90 -10.82 -13.20
N ASP A 97 13.52 -10.48 -14.32
CA ASP A 97 13.58 -11.36 -15.48
C ASP A 97 14.43 -12.62 -15.19
N GLU A 98 15.57 -12.45 -14.52
CA GLU A 98 16.39 -13.59 -14.06
C GLU A 98 15.64 -14.43 -13.01
N PHE A 99 15.04 -13.78 -11.99
CA PHE A 99 14.28 -14.46 -10.94
C PHE A 99 13.15 -15.31 -11.53
N MET A 100 12.35 -14.74 -12.43
CA MET A 100 11.20 -15.42 -13.04
C MET A 100 11.65 -16.52 -14.03
N SER A 101 12.78 -16.35 -14.72
CA SER A 101 13.35 -17.37 -15.60
C SER A 101 13.80 -18.61 -14.82
N LEU A 102 14.56 -18.40 -13.74
CA LEU A 102 15.02 -19.50 -12.88
C LEU A 102 13.84 -20.22 -12.23
N LEU A 103 12.86 -19.46 -11.74
CA LEU A 103 11.63 -20.02 -11.17
C LEU A 103 10.85 -20.87 -12.19
N ALA A 104 10.77 -20.42 -13.45
CA ALA A 104 10.05 -21.15 -14.50
C ALA A 104 10.79 -22.41 -14.97
N SER A 105 12.12 -22.37 -15.00
CA SER A 105 12.98 -23.50 -15.39
C SER A 105 13.01 -24.64 -14.36
N SER A 106 12.54 -24.39 -13.14
CA SER A 106 12.68 -25.31 -11.99
C SER A 106 14.13 -25.69 -11.66
N GLU A 107 15.10 -24.88 -12.09
CA GLU A 107 16.53 -25.03 -11.74
C GLU A 107 16.79 -24.73 -10.26
N ALA A 108 15.95 -23.92 -9.63
CA ALA A 108 16.01 -23.57 -8.22
C ALA A 108 14.59 -23.41 -7.66
N ASP A 109 14.40 -23.79 -6.40
CA ASP A 109 13.13 -23.54 -5.71
C ASP A 109 13.03 -22.09 -5.21
N ILE A 110 11.85 -21.72 -4.71
CA ILE A 110 11.59 -20.36 -4.22
C ILE A 110 12.52 -20.00 -3.06
N GLU A 111 12.87 -20.95 -2.18
CA GLU A 111 13.69 -20.67 -1.01
C GLU A 111 15.13 -20.34 -1.41
N GLU A 112 15.69 -21.12 -2.34
CA GLU A 112 17.01 -20.89 -2.92
C GLU A 112 17.08 -19.54 -3.64
N LEU A 113 16.08 -19.22 -4.46
CA LEU A 113 16.00 -17.92 -5.14
C LEU A 113 15.91 -16.76 -4.14
N LEU A 114 15.24 -16.95 -3.01
CA LEU A 114 15.15 -15.93 -1.96
C LEU A 114 16.48 -15.68 -1.22
N VAL A 115 17.43 -16.61 -1.32
CA VAL A 115 18.81 -16.47 -0.81
C VAL A 115 19.74 -15.89 -1.88
N ARG A 116 19.63 -16.37 -3.12
CA ARG A 116 20.45 -15.96 -4.27
C ARG A 116 20.32 -14.48 -4.59
N PHE A 117 19.09 -13.95 -4.57
CA PHE A 117 18.85 -12.54 -4.86
C PHE A 117 18.93 -11.68 -3.60
N PRO A 118 19.83 -10.68 -3.53
CA PRO A 118 19.99 -9.85 -2.36
C PRO A 118 18.88 -8.80 -2.25
N TYR A 119 17.78 -9.15 -1.59
CA TYR A 119 16.71 -8.20 -1.25
C TYR A 119 17.09 -7.31 -0.06
N ARG A 120 18.13 -6.50 -0.23
CA ARG A 120 18.50 -5.48 0.77
C ARG A 120 17.78 -4.19 0.43
N ARG A 121 17.02 -3.66 1.41
CA ARG A 121 16.52 -2.28 1.32
C ARG A 121 17.72 -1.36 1.12
N SER A 122 17.61 -0.44 0.16
CA SER A 122 18.64 0.57 -0.03
C SER A 122 18.82 1.40 1.25
N ILE A 123 19.99 2.01 1.42
CA ILE A 123 20.26 2.87 2.60
C ILE A 123 19.17 3.96 2.72
N VAL A 124 18.73 4.51 1.58
CA VAL A 124 17.63 5.48 1.51
C VAL A 124 16.32 4.89 2.03
N GLN A 125 15.92 3.70 1.57
CA GLN A 125 14.70 3.03 2.04
C GLN A 125 14.76 2.70 3.53
N ARG A 126 15.95 2.36 4.06
CA ARG A 126 16.14 2.14 5.51
C ARG A 126 15.99 3.46 6.27
N ALA A 127 16.60 4.53 5.79
CA ALA A 127 16.52 5.85 6.42
C ALA A 127 15.10 6.42 6.42
N THR A 128 14.37 6.36 5.31
CA THR A 128 12.98 6.84 5.23
C THR A 128 12.04 6.02 6.11
N SER A 129 12.24 4.69 6.19
CA SER A 129 11.46 3.83 7.08
C SER A 129 11.70 4.17 8.56
N VAL A 130 12.94 4.46 8.96
CA VAL A 130 13.28 4.90 10.33
C VAL A 130 12.71 6.30 10.62
N ALA A 131 12.86 7.25 9.69
CA ALA A 131 12.34 8.60 9.83
C ALA A 131 10.80 8.60 9.96
N GLY A 132 10.10 7.75 9.22
CA GLY A 132 8.65 7.57 9.34
C GLY A 132 8.23 7.08 10.74
N VAL A 133 8.96 6.10 11.30
CA VAL A 133 8.72 5.61 12.66
C VAL A 133 8.98 6.69 13.71
N ILE A 134 10.09 7.42 13.58
CA ILE A 134 10.44 8.52 14.49
C ILE A 134 9.37 9.62 14.44
N ARG A 135 8.96 10.04 13.24
CA ARG A 135 7.90 11.04 13.06
C ARG A 135 6.58 10.59 13.69
N SER A 136 6.22 9.31 13.53
CA SER A 136 5.03 8.75 14.19
C SER A 136 5.13 8.79 15.71
N LYS A 137 6.30 8.49 16.28
CA LYS A 137 6.54 8.55 17.73
C LYS A 137 6.51 9.99 18.27
N ILE A 138 7.08 10.94 17.53
CA ILE A 138 7.06 12.36 17.88
C ILE A 138 5.62 12.88 17.88
N ASN A 139 4.86 12.63 16.81
CA ASN A 139 3.47 13.08 16.72
C ASN A 139 2.57 12.51 17.84
N HIS A 140 2.86 11.28 18.29
CA HIS A 140 2.20 10.68 19.45
C HIS A 140 2.61 11.35 20.77
N ALA A 141 3.91 11.65 20.95
CA ALA A 141 4.43 12.27 22.17
C ALA A 141 3.98 13.74 22.32
N THR A 142 3.79 14.45 21.22
CA THR A 142 3.43 15.88 21.22
C THR A 142 1.93 16.17 21.20
N GLY A 143 1.06 15.14 21.27
CA GLY A 143 -0.39 15.33 21.25
C GLY A 143 -0.95 15.93 19.95
N LEU A 144 -0.15 15.98 18.89
CA LEU A 144 -0.60 16.46 17.57
C LEU A 144 -1.61 15.50 16.91
N ASN A 145 -1.72 14.28 17.43
CA ASN A 145 -2.72 13.28 17.04
C ASN A 145 -3.94 13.21 17.97
N SER A 146 -4.10 14.10 18.97
CA SER A 146 -5.26 14.09 19.88
C SER A 146 -6.33 15.11 19.51
N PHE A 147 -7.00 14.90 18.36
CA PHE A 147 -8.36 15.40 18.03
C PHE A 147 -9.07 14.47 17.04
#